data_AF-A0A150GR06-F1
#
_entry.id   AF-A0A150GR06-F1
#
_cell.length_a   1.000
_cell.length_b   1.000
_cell.length_c   1.000
_cell.angle_alpha   90.00
_cell.angle_beta   90.00
_cell.angle_gamma   90.00
#
_symmetry.space_group_name_H-M   'P 1'
#
loop_
_entity.id
_entity.type
_entity.pdbx_description
1 polymer ?
#
loop_
_entity_poly.entity_id
_entity_poly.type
_entity_poly.pdbx_seq_one_letter_code
_entity_poly.pdbx_strand_id
1 'polypeptide(L)'
;MTLLALAILAGSAQARVNVTITRPPPPTPAALTIWGLAARGAYDPTGTNDGPGAAQKLCGAPTPEALNRKLCRPEADAWIPTIKEPRQVEVIFERNYTITAGQLTGVQIMALNLGVLDPPIHSVNVLLVQPGTRFFQTAPLYLGQPGDGVIKCPGFTTLSPTRSTFVLQPANISMLDWIVVGVRITASNGTVPKKGGLPSIAAVALLLRP
;
A
#
# COMPACT_ATOMS: atom_id res chain seq x y z
N MET A 1 -41.16 57.52 -60.59
CA MET A 1 -40.83 56.08 -60.53
C MET A 1 -39.32 55.98 -60.56
N THR A 2 -38.69 55.76 -59.41
CA THR A 2 -37.24 55.78 -59.25
C THR A 2 -36.81 54.41 -58.75
N LEU A 3 -36.14 53.64 -59.59
CA LEU A 3 -35.62 52.30 -59.25
C LEU A 3 -34.24 52.45 -58.61
N LEU A 4 -34.12 52.04 -57.35
CA LEU A 4 -32.88 51.96 -56.60
C LEU A 4 -32.25 50.58 -56.86
N ALA A 5 -31.09 50.54 -57.50
CA ALA A 5 -30.32 49.31 -57.72
C ALA A 5 -29.43 49.03 -56.50
N LEU A 6 -29.61 47.87 -55.88
CA LEU A 6 -28.83 47.41 -54.72
C LEU A 6 -27.70 46.50 -55.22
N ALA A 7 -26.44 46.92 -55.04
CA ALA A 7 -25.27 46.13 -55.38
C ALA A 7 -24.85 45.24 -54.19
N ILE A 8 -24.71 43.94 -54.43
CA ILE A 8 -24.27 42.95 -53.43
C ILE A 8 -22.77 42.67 -53.65
N LEU A 9 -21.93 43.09 -52.70
CA LEU A 9 -20.50 42.76 -52.63
C LEU A 9 -20.32 41.43 -51.90
N ALA A 10 -19.93 40.37 -52.62
CA ALA A 10 -19.59 39.07 -52.06
C ALA A 10 -18.12 39.07 -51.59
N GLY A 11 -17.90 39.26 -50.30
CA GLY A 11 -16.59 39.08 -49.65
C GLY A 11 -16.42 37.65 -49.15
N SER A 12 -15.54 36.86 -49.79
CA SER A 12 -15.19 35.51 -49.37
C SER A 12 -14.22 35.54 -48.19
N ALA A 13 -14.74 35.36 -46.97
CA ALA A 13 -13.92 35.19 -45.76
C ALA A 13 -13.40 33.74 -45.68
N GLN A 14 -12.09 33.56 -45.90
CA GLN A 14 -11.43 32.28 -45.65
C GLN A 14 -11.16 32.14 -44.14
N ALA A 15 -11.99 31.34 -43.46
CA ALA A 15 -11.75 30.95 -42.07
C ALA A 15 -10.59 29.94 -42.01
N ARG A 16 -9.47 30.31 -41.37
CA ARG A 16 -8.39 29.38 -41.05
C ARG A 16 -8.78 28.58 -39.80
N VAL A 17 -8.97 27.28 -39.95
CA VAL A 17 -9.16 26.34 -38.84
C VAL A 17 -7.78 25.89 -38.36
N ASN A 18 -7.36 26.36 -37.19
CA ASN A 18 -6.15 25.84 -36.54
C ASN A 18 -6.50 24.53 -35.82
N VAL A 19 -6.08 23.40 -36.39
CA VAL A 19 -6.18 22.08 -35.75
C VAL A 19 -4.94 21.85 -34.91
N THR A 20 -5.06 22.00 -33.59
CA THR A 20 -4.00 21.64 -32.65
C THR A 20 -4.03 20.13 -32.44
N ILE A 21 -3.09 19.40 -33.06
CA ILE A 21 -2.90 17.98 -32.79
C ILE A 21 -2.18 17.85 -31.45
N THR A 22 -2.94 17.57 -30.37
CA THR A 22 -2.34 17.25 -29.07
C THR A 22 -1.85 15.80 -29.10
N ARG A 23 -0.52 15.62 -28.94
CA ARG A 23 0.03 14.28 -28.74
C ARG A 23 -0.49 13.73 -27.41
N PRO A 24 -0.98 12.49 -27.34
CA PRO A 24 -1.36 11.89 -26.07
C PRO A 24 -0.15 11.88 -25.12
N PRO A 25 -0.35 12.11 -23.82
CA PRO A 25 0.72 12.09 -22.85
C PRO A 25 1.45 10.73 -22.88
N PRO A 26 2.77 10.70 -22.64
CA PRO A 26 3.49 9.44 -22.52
C PRO A 26 2.84 8.55 -21.44
N PRO A 27 2.77 7.23 -21.62
CA PRO A 27 2.29 6.34 -20.58
C PRO A 27 3.17 6.47 -19.33
N THR A 28 2.55 6.66 -18.16
CA THR A 28 3.25 6.71 -16.87
C THR A 28 4.06 5.43 -16.69
N PRO A 29 5.36 5.49 -16.33
CA PRO A 29 6.11 4.27 -16.07
C PRO A 29 5.46 3.48 -14.93
N ALA A 30 5.44 2.15 -15.06
CA ALA A 30 4.86 1.28 -14.05
C ALA A 30 5.63 1.42 -12.73
N ALA A 31 4.90 1.48 -11.61
CA ALA A 31 5.51 1.47 -10.28
C ALA A 31 6.28 0.16 -10.06
N LEU A 32 7.44 0.24 -9.41
CA LEU A 32 8.21 -0.94 -9.03
C LEU A 32 7.59 -1.57 -7.78
N THR A 33 7.19 -2.85 -7.87
CA THR A 33 6.66 -3.61 -6.74
C THR A 33 7.75 -4.49 -6.12
N ILE A 34 7.97 -4.34 -4.81
CA ILE A 34 8.91 -5.17 -4.04
C ILE A 34 8.14 -5.94 -2.98
N TRP A 35 8.19 -7.27 -3.07
CA TRP A 35 7.52 -8.17 -2.12
C TRP A 35 8.37 -8.43 -0.88
N GLY A 36 7.72 -8.84 0.21
CA GLY A 36 8.41 -9.18 1.46
C GLY A 36 9.48 -10.25 1.26
N LEU A 37 10.69 -10.02 1.75
CA LEU A 37 11.81 -10.95 1.68
C LEU A 37 11.86 -11.88 2.90
N ALA A 38 11.53 -11.33 4.06
CA ALA A 38 11.45 -12.04 5.33
C ALA A 38 10.29 -11.47 6.15
N ALA A 39 9.78 -12.23 7.09
CA ALA A 39 8.77 -11.74 8.02
C ALA A 39 8.96 -12.38 9.38
N ARG A 40 8.75 -11.61 10.44
CA ARG A 40 8.86 -12.08 11.83
C ARG A 40 7.70 -11.57 12.66
N GLY A 41 7.24 -12.39 13.59
CA GLY A 41 6.18 -12.04 14.54
C GLY A 41 6.68 -12.13 15.97
N ALA A 42 5.86 -11.70 16.92
CA ALA A 42 6.22 -11.77 18.34
C ALA A 42 6.53 -13.20 18.84
N TYR A 43 5.94 -14.21 18.21
CA TYR A 43 6.09 -15.63 18.55
C TYR A 43 6.80 -16.45 17.47
N ASP A 44 7.19 -15.78 16.39
CA ASP A 44 8.07 -16.32 15.36
C ASP A 44 9.16 -15.26 15.09
N PRO A 45 10.02 -15.01 16.09
CA PRO A 45 11.00 -13.92 16.02
C PRO A 45 12.04 -14.16 14.93
N THR A 46 12.26 -15.43 14.55
CA THR A 46 13.17 -15.85 13.49
C THR A 46 12.49 -15.92 12.13
N GLY A 47 11.15 -15.96 12.06
CA GLY A 47 10.41 -16.08 10.80
C GLY A 47 10.55 -17.45 10.14
N THR A 48 10.87 -18.48 10.93
CA THR A 48 11.21 -19.83 10.43
C THR A 48 10.09 -20.84 10.68
N ASN A 49 9.01 -20.42 11.32
CA ASN A 49 7.85 -21.29 11.56
C ASN A 49 7.09 -21.50 10.24
N ASP A 50 6.69 -22.73 9.95
CA ASP A 50 5.92 -23.10 8.75
C ASP A 50 4.47 -23.48 9.02
N GLY A 51 4.07 -23.44 10.30
CA GLY A 51 2.74 -23.74 10.74
C GLY A 51 1.66 -22.80 10.18
N PRO A 52 0.39 -23.18 10.28
CA PRO A 52 -0.72 -22.39 9.76
C PRO A 52 -0.76 -20.98 10.38
N GLY A 53 -0.70 -19.94 9.54
CA GLY A 53 -0.69 -18.54 10.02
C GLY A 53 0.70 -17.97 10.33
N ALA A 54 1.79 -18.70 10.05
CA ALA A 54 3.14 -18.24 10.32
C ALA A 54 3.52 -16.96 9.54
N ALA A 55 4.47 -16.20 10.09
CA ALA A 55 4.90 -14.93 9.51
C ALA A 55 5.51 -15.12 8.11
N GLN A 56 6.25 -16.21 7.89
CA GLN A 56 6.88 -16.51 6.61
C GLN A 56 5.90 -16.60 5.43
N LYS A 57 4.60 -16.79 5.69
CA LYS A 57 3.55 -16.77 4.66
C LYS A 57 3.37 -15.39 4.02
N LEU A 58 3.99 -14.34 4.56
CA LEU A 58 4.05 -13.00 3.95
C LEU A 58 5.28 -12.77 3.06
N CYS A 59 6.15 -13.76 2.94
CA CYS A 59 7.34 -13.67 2.10
C CYS A 59 6.98 -14.02 0.65
N GLY A 60 7.43 -13.17 -0.28
CA GLY A 60 7.22 -13.33 -1.72
C GLY A 60 5.90 -12.75 -2.22
N ALA A 61 5.68 -12.94 -3.51
CA ALA A 61 4.43 -12.56 -4.16
C ALA A 61 3.29 -13.47 -3.69
N PRO A 62 2.03 -12.98 -3.70
CA PRO A 62 0.89 -13.82 -3.37
C PRO A 62 0.74 -14.97 -4.38
N THR A 63 0.24 -16.10 -3.89
CA THR A 63 0.02 -17.27 -4.73
C THR A 63 -1.09 -17.02 -5.75
N PRO A 64 -1.12 -17.75 -6.88
CA PRO A 64 -2.22 -17.69 -7.84
C PRO A 64 -3.60 -17.95 -7.20
N GLU A 65 -3.67 -18.82 -6.20
CA GLU A 65 -4.91 -19.16 -5.47
C GLU A 65 -5.43 -17.97 -4.66
N ALA A 66 -4.52 -17.20 -4.05
CA ALA A 66 -4.85 -15.96 -3.36
C ALA A 66 -5.35 -14.91 -4.36
N LEU A 67 -4.64 -14.73 -5.49
CA LEU A 67 -4.99 -13.74 -6.54
C LEU A 67 -6.36 -13.98 -7.17
N ASN A 68 -6.73 -15.25 -7.35
CA ASN A 68 -8.01 -15.62 -7.97
C ASN A 68 -9.18 -15.70 -6.97
N ARG A 69 -8.98 -15.28 -5.72
CA ARG A 69 -9.97 -15.39 -4.65
C ARG A 69 -11.12 -14.39 -4.84
N LYS A 70 -12.36 -14.90 -4.80
CA LYS A 70 -13.60 -14.11 -4.91
C LYS A 70 -14.33 -13.89 -3.58
N LEU A 71 -14.08 -14.74 -2.58
CA LEU A 71 -14.75 -14.69 -1.29
C LEU A 71 -13.77 -14.33 -0.17
N CYS A 72 -14.20 -13.46 0.74
CA CYS A 72 -13.44 -13.08 1.93
C CYS A 72 -13.54 -14.21 2.97
N ARG A 73 -12.49 -15.04 3.09
CA ARG A 73 -12.42 -16.18 4.01
C ARG A 73 -10.97 -16.49 4.43
N PRO A 74 -10.74 -17.06 5.63
CA PRO A 74 -9.40 -17.44 6.08
C PRO A 74 -8.75 -18.50 5.18
N GLU A 75 -7.41 -18.48 5.11
CA GLU A 75 -6.62 -19.41 4.31
C GLU A 75 -5.42 -19.95 5.09
N ALA A 76 -4.99 -21.18 4.77
CA ALA A 76 -3.85 -21.82 5.42
C ALA A 76 -2.52 -21.17 5.03
N ASP A 77 -2.41 -20.70 3.78
CA ASP A 77 -1.20 -20.08 3.22
C ASP A 77 -1.14 -18.56 3.40
N ALA A 78 -1.85 -18.04 4.39
CA ALA A 78 -1.82 -16.64 4.76
C ALA A 78 -1.37 -16.51 6.22
N TRP A 79 -0.76 -15.37 6.53
CA TRP A 79 -0.48 -15.02 7.92
C TRP A 79 -1.79 -14.74 8.66
N ILE A 80 -1.92 -15.29 9.86
CA ILE A 80 -3.06 -15.11 10.74
C ILE A 80 -2.52 -14.90 12.16
N PRO A 81 -2.79 -13.76 12.82
CA PRO A 81 -2.24 -13.43 14.13
C PRO A 81 -2.95 -14.19 15.26
N THR A 82 -2.74 -15.50 15.34
CA THR A 82 -3.47 -16.39 16.27
C THR A 82 -3.23 -16.09 17.73
N ILE A 83 -2.18 -15.34 18.06
CA ILE A 83 -1.73 -15.17 19.42
C ILE A 83 -2.21 -13.84 19.96
N LYS A 84 -2.66 -13.82 21.21
CA LYS A 84 -3.53 -12.75 21.70
C LYS A 84 -2.80 -11.40 21.78
N GLU A 85 -1.58 -11.36 22.32
CA GLU A 85 -0.82 -10.11 22.51
C GLU A 85 0.70 -10.34 22.43
N PRO A 86 1.47 -9.50 21.69
CA PRO A 86 1.00 -8.57 20.67
C PRO A 86 0.69 -9.27 19.33
N ARG A 87 -0.40 -8.86 18.67
CA ARG A 87 -0.76 -9.32 17.31
C ARG A 87 -0.06 -8.50 16.24
N GLN A 88 1.24 -8.71 16.09
CA GLN A 88 2.03 -7.97 15.12
C GLN A 88 2.92 -8.86 14.28
N VAL A 89 3.18 -8.40 13.06
CA VAL A 89 4.15 -8.97 12.14
C VAL A 89 4.96 -7.84 11.51
N GLU A 90 6.26 -8.06 11.39
CA GLU A 90 7.16 -7.19 10.65
C GLU A 90 7.55 -7.91 9.36
N VAL A 91 7.22 -7.31 8.22
CA VAL A 91 7.66 -7.75 6.90
C VAL A 91 8.86 -6.92 6.49
N ILE A 92 9.96 -7.57 6.16
CA ILE A 92 11.25 -6.98 5.82
C ILE A 92 11.43 -7.10 4.32
N PHE A 93 11.77 -6.00 3.64
CA PHE A 93 11.84 -5.95 2.17
C PHE A 93 13.26 -5.97 1.63
N GLU A 94 14.22 -5.42 2.37
CA GLU A 94 15.55 -5.23 1.81
C GLU A 94 16.68 -5.60 2.79
N ARG A 95 17.68 -6.32 2.26
CA ARG A 95 18.96 -6.56 2.95
C ARG A 95 20.04 -5.54 2.60
N ASN A 96 19.91 -4.86 1.46
CA ASN A 96 20.97 -4.02 0.89
C ASN A 96 20.81 -2.52 1.19
N TYR A 97 19.76 -2.12 1.93
CA TYR A 97 19.56 -0.77 2.45
C TYR A 97 19.56 0.35 1.38
N THR A 98 18.90 0.16 0.25
CA THR A 98 18.89 1.13 -0.86
C THR A 98 17.58 1.89 -1.02
N ILE A 99 16.46 1.32 -0.57
CA ILE A 99 15.14 1.93 -0.69
C ILE A 99 14.99 3.02 0.37
N THR A 100 14.82 4.27 -0.05
CA THR A 100 14.54 5.38 0.86
C THR A 100 13.03 5.64 1.00
N ALA A 101 12.63 6.27 2.11
CA ALA A 101 11.23 6.63 2.33
C ALA A 101 10.68 7.58 1.25
N GLY A 102 11.55 8.42 0.68
CA GLY A 102 11.22 9.32 -0.42
C GLY A 102 10.83 8.60 -1.72
N GLN A 103 11.31 7.37 -1.93
CA GLN A 103 10.94 6.54 -3.08
C GLN A 103 9.60 5.82 -2.89
N LEU A 104 9.12 5.68 -1.64
CA LEU A 104 7.89 4.95 -1.34
C LEU A 104 6.65 5.71 -1.85
N THR A 105 5.87 5.05 -2.69
CA THR A 105 4.56 5.52 -3.17
C THR A 105 3.39 4.84 -2.47
N GLY A 106 3.63 3.66 -1.89
CA GLY A 106 2.62 2.99 -1.09
C GLY A 106 3.09 1.66 -0.51
N VAL A 107 2.33 1.18 0.47
CA VAL A 107 2.40 -0.18 0.96
C VAL A 107 1.13 -0.90 0.51
N GLN A 108 1.29 -2.00 -0.20
CA GLN A 108 0.19 -2.80 -0.67
C GLN A 108 0.00 -4.01 0.25
N ILE A 109 -1.22 -4.23 0.72
CA ILE A 109 -1.59 -5.36 1.59
C ILE A 109 -2.67 -6.17 0.91
N MET A 110 -2.46 -7.47 0.79
CA MET A 110 -3.47 -8.40 0.28
C MET A 110 -4.20 -9.08 1.43
N ALA A 111 -5.43 -8.67 1.69
CA ALA A 111 -6.28 -9.31 2.69
C ALA A 111 -7.15 -10.39 2.04
N LEU A 112 -7.18 -11.58 2.64
CA LEU A 112 -8.06 -12.69 2.28
C LEU A 112 -9.24 -12.84 3.24
N ASN A 113 -9.06 -12.37 4.48
CA ASN A 113 -10.09 -12.29 5.50
C ASN A 113 -9.86 -11.05 6.35
N LEU A 114 -10.92 -10.32 6.74
CA LEU A 114 -10.81 -9.25 7.74
C LEU A 114 -11.09 -9.78 9.16
N GLY A 115 -11.89 -10.84 9.28
CA GLY A 115 -12.32 -11.34 10.58
C GLY A 115 -13.50 -10.56 11.13
N VAL A 116 -13.66 -10.57 12.45
CA VAL A 116 -14.80 -9.96 13.17
C VAL A 116 -14.39 -8.80 14.08
N LEU A 117 -13.10 -8.48 14.09
CA LEU A 117 -12.56 -7.37 14.88
C LEU A 117 -12.82 -6.04 14.16
N ASP A 118 -13.08 -4.99 14.94
CA ASP A 118 -13.28 -3.64 14.42
C ASP A 118 -12.41 -2.62 15.17
N PRO A 119 -11.41 -1.99 14.52
CA PRO A 119 -10.92 -2.34 13.17
C PRO A 119 -10.26 -3.73 13.16
N PRO A 120 -10.17 -4.42 12.01
CA PRO A 120 -9.47 -5.70 11.92
C PRO A 120 -7.94 -5.53 12.01
N ILE A 121 -7.42 -4.49 11.36
CA ILE A 121 -6.02 -4.05 11.45
C ILE A 121 -5.99 -2.73 12.21
N HIS A 122 -5.25 -2.71 13.32
CA HIS A 122 -5.12 -1.53 14.17
C HIS A 122 -4.16 -0.51 13.56
N SER A 123 -3.02 -0.95 13.02
CA SER A 123 -2.08 -0.02 12.37
C SER A 123 -1.18 -0.69 11.34
N VAL A 124 -0.67 0.14 10.43
CA VAL A 124 0.40 -0.21 9.49
C VAL A 124 1.45 0.89 9.56
N ASN A 125 2.68 0.51 9.89
CA ASN A 125 3.79 1.44 10.09
C ASN A 125 4.97 1.03 9.18
N VAL A 126 5.64 2.00 8.57
CA VAL A 126 6.92 1.76 7.90
C VAL A 126 8.02 1.74 8.96
N LEU A 127 8.91 0.76 8.86
CA LEU A 127 10.12 0.66 9.67
C LEU A 127 11.27 1.33 8.90
N LEU A 128 11.84 2.35 9.50
CA LEU A 128 12.88 3.19 8.91
C LEU A 128 14.18 3.07 9.72
N VAL A 129 15.32 3.14 9.07
CA VAL A 129 16.63 3.27 9.72
C VAL A 129 17.36 4.47 9.13
N GLN A 130 17.96 5.29 9.99
CA GLN A 130 18.78 6.41 9.52
C GLN A 130 20.09 5.86 8.91
N PRO A 131 20.51 6.33 7.71
CA PRO A 131 21.74 5.87 7.07
C PRO A 131 22.96 5.98 7.98
N GLY A 132 23.80 4.95 7.98
CA GLY A 132 25.01 4.88 8.82
C GLY A 132 24.74 4.66 10.31
N THR A 133 23.49 4.46 10.73
CA THR A 133 23.13 4.22 12.13
C THR A 133 22.42 2.88 12.31
N ARG A 134 22.19 2.49 13.56
CA ARG A 134 21.29 1.39 13.94
C ARG A 134 19.98 1.90 14.54
N PHE A 135 19.69 3.18 14.38
CA PHE A 135 18.54 3.81 14.98
C PHE A 135 17.30 3.56 14.13
N PHE A 136 16.34 2.83 14.71
CA PHE A 136 15.07 2.53 14.07
C PHE A 136 14.01 3.55 14.46
N GLN A 137 13.23 3.97 13.47
CA GLN A 137 12.00 4.73 13.67
C GLN A 137 10.83 4.08 12.96
N THR A 138 9.63 4.42 13.41
CA THR A 138 8.40 3.99 12.77
C THR A 138 7.61 5.18 12.26
N ALA A 139 7.16 5.13 11.01
CA ALA A 139 6.31 6.15 10.41
C ALA A 139 4.91 5.56 10.15
N PRO A 140 3.84 6.11 10.73
CA PRO A 140 2.50 5.54 10.60
C PRO A 140 1.90 5.83 9.22
N LEU A 141 1.51 4.77 8.48
CA LEU A 141 0.79 4.89 7.21
C LEU A 141 -0.72 4.80 7.38
N TYR A 142 -1.15 4.03 8.37
CA TYR A 142 -2.56 3.76 8.63
C TYR A 142 -2.76 3.50 10.11
N LEU A 143 -3.80 4.12 10.66
CA LEU A 143 -4.28 3.89 12.01
C LEU A 143 -5.78 3.59 11.90
N GLY A 144 -6.13 2.32 12.01
CA GLY A 144 -7.50 1.87 11.82
C GLY A 144 -8.43 2.47 12.86
N GLN A 145 -9.59 2.91 12.39
CA GLN A 145 -10.71 3.32 13.22
C GLN A 145 -11.87 2.32 13.13
N PRO A 146 -12.76 2.27 14.13
CA PRO A 146 -14.00 1.51 14.00
C PRO A 146 -14.78 1.92 12.75
N GLY A 147 -15.14 0.94 11.90
CA GLY A 147 -15.90 1.16 10.67
C GLY A 147 -15.11 1.75 9.48
N ASP A 148 -13.79 1.90 9.58
CA ASP A 148 -12.93 2.57 8.58
C ASP A 148 -13.01 1.96 7.17
N GLY A 149 -13.25 0.64 7.03
CA GLY A 149 -13.57 0.00 5.75
C GLY A 149 -12.50 0.14 4.65
N VAL A 150 -11.37 0.79 4.93
CA VAL A 150 -10.29 1.07 3.97
C VAL A 150 -9.66 -0.20 3.43
N ILE A 151 -9.48 -1.22 4.28
CA ILE A 151 -8.92 -2.50 3.86
C ILE A 151 -10.01 -3.34 3.20
N LYS A 152 -9.88 -3.50 1.87
CA LYS A 152 -10.77 -4.32 1.05
C LYS A 152 -10.48 -5.81 1.23
N CYS A 153 -11.51 -6.65 1.11
CA CYS A 153 -11.38 -8.11 1.17
C CYS A 153 -12.42 -8.84 0.30
N PRO A 154 -12.01 -9.88 -0.44
CA PRO A 154 -10.62 -10.25 -0.71
C PRO A 154 -9.98 -9.23 -1.68
N GLY A 155 -8.67 -9.01 -1.56
CA GLY A 155 -7.92 -8.25 -2.55
C GLY A 155 -6.86 -7.32 -1.96
N PHE A 156 -6.32 -6.47 -2.83
CA PHE A 156 -5.28 -5.52 -2.47
C PHE A 156 -5.85 -4.19 -1.99
N THR A 157 -5.24 -3.66 -0.94
CA THR A 157 -5.39 -2.28 -0.48
C THR A 157 -4.02 -1.62 -0.55
N THR A 158 -3.96 -0.43 -1.16
CA THR A 158 -2.73 0.38 -1.22
C THR A 158 -2.84 1.52 -0.22
N LEU A 159 -1.93 1.58 0.73
CA LEU A 159 -1.79 2.65 1.71
C LEU A 159 -0.67 3.59 1.26
N SER A 160 -1.05 4.79 0.84
CA SER A 160 -0.10 5.76 0.28
C SER A 160 0.41 6.69 1.39
N PRO A 161 1.74 6.84 1.57
CA PRO A 161 2.27 7.84 2.48
C PRO A 161 1.94 9.25 1.99
N THR A 162 1.67 10.14 2.93
CA THR A 162 1.67 11.58 2.69
C THR A 162 3.04 12.14 3.09
N ARG A 163 3.34 13.41 2.73
CA ARG A 163 4.56 14.05 3.24
C ARG A 163 4.61 14.06 4.77
N SER A 164 3.48 14.23 5.44
CA SER A 164 3.41 14.26 6.90
C SER A 164 3.66 12.90 7.55
N THR A 165 3.46 11.78 6.84
CA THR A 165 3.84 10.43 7.31
C THR A 165 5.31 10.39 7.73
N PHE A 166 6.19 11.06 6.99
CA PHE A 166 7.64 10.99 7.18
C PHE A 166 8.23 12.20 7.91
N VAL A 167 7.42 12.91 8.69
CA VAL A 167 7.88 14.02 9.53
C VAL A 167 7.69 13.64 10.99
N LEU A 168 8.77 13.59 11.75
CA LEU A 168 8.70 13.37 13.20
C LEU A 168 8.33 14.67 13.90
N GLN A 169 7.24 14.64 14.68
CA GLN A 169 6.93 15.69 15.64
C GLN A 169 7.45 15.31 17.04
N PRO A 170 7.88 16.28 17.87
CA PRO A 170 7.91 17.74 17.63
C PRO A 170 9.15 18.24 16.87
N ALA A 171 10.10 17.37 16.52
CA ALA A 171 11.43 17.79 16.03
C ALA A 171 11.47 18.25 14.56
N ASN A 172 10.38 18.15 13.79
CA ASN A 172 10.31 18.47 12.35
C ASN A 172 11.42 17.81 11.52
N ILE A 173 11.86 16.62 11.92
CA ILE A 173 12.90 15.88 11.20
C ILE A 173 12.22 15.16 10.03
N SER A 174 12.67 15.48 8.81
CA SER A 174 12.27 14.74 7.61
C SER A 174 12.97 13.40 7.56
N MET A 175 12.21 12.33 7.34
CA MET A 175 12.71 10.97 7.20
C MET A 175 12.75 10.51 5.73
N LEU A 176 12.63 11.43 4.76
CA LEU A 176 12.57 11.05 3.34
C LEU A 176 13.85 10.33 2.86
N ASP A 177 15.01 10.68 3.39
CA ASP A 177 16.29 10.04 3.06
C ASP A 177 16.58 8.82 3.93
N TRP A 178 15.68 8.45 4.84
CA TRP A 178 15.85 7.28 5.69
C TRP A 178 15.53 6.02 4.90
N ILE A 179 16.23 4.95 5.23
CA ILE A 179 16.10 3.67 4.53
C ILE A 179 14.88 2.93 5.05
N VAL A 180 14.03 2.47 4.15
CA VAL A 180 12.90 1.58 4.44
C VAL A 180 13.41 0.17 4.62
N VAL A 181 13.30 -0.35 5.84
CA VAL A 181 13.74 -1.72 6.16
C VAL A 181 12.56 -2.68 6.09
N GLY A 182 11.38 -2.22 6.49
CA GLY A 182 10.22 -3.09 6.65
C GLY A 182 8.90 -2.35 6.82
N VAL A 183 7.86 -3.13 7.02
CA VAL A 183 6.52 -2.70 7.40
C VAL A 183 6.08 -3.52 8.61
N ARG A 184 5.60 -2.86 9.65
CA ARG A 184 4.94 -3.51 10.78
C ARG A 184 3.42 -3.39 10.63
N ILE A 185 2.76 -4.53 10.60
CA ILE A 185 1.29 -4.63 10.64
C ILE A 185 0.89 -5.10 12.02
N THR A 186 -0.02 -4.35 12.65
CA THR A 186 -0.58 -4.69 13.96
C THR A 186 -2.07 -4.92 13.81
N ALA A 187 -2.53 -6.14 14.09
CA ALA A 187 -3.97 -6.44 14.17
C ALA A 187 -4.53 -6.04 15.53
N SER A 188 -5.85 -5.85 15.62
CA SER A 188 -6.49 -5.47 16.89
C SER A 188 -6.43 -6.60 17.93
N ASN A 189 -6.29 -6.22 19.20
CA ASN A 189 -6.13 -7.14 20.34
C ASN A 189 -7.47 -7.70 20.88
N GLY A 190 -8.59 -7.47 20.19
CA GLY A 190 -9.89 -7.97 20.63
C GLY A 190 -9.97 -9.50 20.72
N THR A 191 -10.87 -9.99 21.57
CA THR A 191 -11.12 -11.42 21.72
C THR A 191 -11.85 -11.97 20.50
N VAL A 192 -11.39 -13.11 19.98
CA VAL A 192 -12.03 -13.82 18.87
C VAL A 192 -12.34 -15.26 19.31
N PRO A 193 -13.54 -15.78 19.05
CA PRO A 193 -13.92 -17.12 19.47
C PRO A 193 -13.25 -18.22 18.64
N LYS A 194 -12.83 -17.91 17.41
CA LYS A 194 -12.20 -18.85 16.48
C LYS A 194 -11.16 -18.15 15.61
N LYS A 195 -10.17 -18.90 15.13
CA LYS A 195 -9.10 -18.41 14.24
C LYS A 195 -9.65 -17.67 13.01
N GLY A 196 -10.77 -18.12 12.45
CA GLY A 196 -11.40 -17.45 11.31
C GLY A 196 -12.01 -16.07 11.60
N GLY A 197 -12.08 -15.66 12.87
CA GLY A 197 -12.45 -14.31 13.27
C GLY A 197 -11.29 -13.31 13.24
N LEU A 198 -10.08 -13.74 12.87
CA LEU A 198 -8.89 -12.89 12.74
C LEU A 198 -8.64 -12.50 11.29
N PRO A 199 -7.95 -11.37 11.05
CA PRO A 199 -7.50 -11.03 9.71
C PRO A 199 -6.55 -12.10 9.17
N SER A 200 -6.62 -12.32 7.85
CA SER A 200 -5.78 -13.22 7.10
C SER A 200 -5.15 -12.44 5.96
N ILE A 201 -3.82 -12.33 5.98
CA ILE A 201 -3.04 -11.52 5.03
C ILE A 201 -2.15 -12.45 4.21
N ALA A 202 -2.28 -12.40 2.88
CA ALA A 202 -1.54 -13.26 1.97
C ALA A 202 -0.21 -12.67 1.50
N ALA A 203 -0.12 -11.34 1.41
CA ALA A 203 1.08 -10.69 0.92
C ALA A 203 1.14 -9.22 1.37
N VAL A 204 2.36 -8.71 1.44
CA VAL A 204 2.66 -7.30 1.63
C VAL A 204 3.75 -6.89 0.64
N ALA A 205 3.58 -5.73 0.01
CA ALA A 205 4.52 -5.18 -0.95
C ALA A 205 4.81 -3.70 -0.68
N LEU A 206 6.00 -3.25 -1.04
CA LEU A 206 6.29 -1.82 -1.26
C LEU A 206 6.03 -1.49 -2.73
N LEU A 207 5.45 -0.32 -2.96
CA LEU A 207 5.32 0.29 -4.29
C LEU A 207 6.27 1.48 -4.33
N LEU A 208 7.22 1.47 -5.25
CA LEU A 208 8.21 2.54 -5.41
C LEU A 208 7.95 3.35 -6.67
N ARG A 209 8.38 4.61 -6.64
CA ARG A 209 8.47 5.39 -7.89
C ARG A 209 9.50 4.72 -8.81
N PRO A 210 9.22 4.72 -10.12
CA PRO A 210 10.22 4.33 -11.12
C PRO A 210 11.45 5.24 -11.08
#